data_AF-A0A520UF45-F1
#
_entry.id   AF-A0A520UF45-F1
#
_cell.length_a   1.000
_cell.length_b   1.000
_cell.length_c   1.000
_cell.angle_alpha   90.00
_cell.angle_beta   90.00
_cell.angle_gamma   90.00
#
_symmetry.space_group_name_H-M   'P 1'
#
loop_
_entity.id
_entity.type
_entity.pdbx_description
1 polymer ?
#
loop_
_entity_poly.entity_id
_entity_poly.type
_entity_poly.pdbx_seq_one_letter_code
_entity_poly.pdbx_strand_id
1 'polypeptide(L)'
;MRKIIYIFSILIFTNIGAIIAQNDVKKYDKWVTYYPSNVDLPFSKSELNKLEEVYDQNLKDQILDRPIRIKDIKDILRNRVYIYQENIKDLSDIGLLSEVALFEIYNKKIIRPVFDINNFNPLLYNFNFFSKLKQTYRVDNTNYLIVIKPRELQ
;
A
#
# COMPACT_ATOMS: atom_id res chain seq x y z
N MET A 1 -82.02 20.18 -24.67
CA MET A 1 -80.68 19.80 -25.17
C MET A 1 -79.67 20.16 -24.09
N ARG A 2 -79.19 19.18 -23.33
CA ARG A 2 -78.35 19.39 -22.12
C ARG A 2 -76.93 19.78 -22.53
N LYS A 3 -76.44 20.90 -21.98
CA LYS A 3 -75.07 21.37 -22.10
C LYS A 3 -74.15 20.40 -21.33
N ILE A 4 -73.20 19.79 -22.01
CA ILE A 4 -72.16 18.95 -21.40
C ILE A 4 -71.03 19.89 -20.97
N ILE A 5 -70.80 19.96 -19.66
CA ILE A 5 -69.69 20.67 -19.03
C ILE A 5 -68.48 19.74 -19.10
N TYR A 6 -67.40 20.18 -19.76
CA TYR A 6 -66.12 19.49 -19.70
C TYR A 6 -65.43 19.85 -18.38
N ILE A 7 -65.34 18.88 -17.47
CA ILE A 7 -64.59 19.00 -16.22
C ILE A 7 -63.11 18.72 -16.53
N PHE A 8 -62.28 19.71 -16.25
CA PHE A 8 -60.81 19.61 -16.18
C PHE A 8 -60.42 18.47 -15.20
N SER A 9 -59.83 17.39 -15.70
CA SER A 9 -59.11 16.44 -14.84
C SER A 9 -57.63 16.78 -14.84
N ILE A 10 -57.24 17.54 -13.82
CA ILE A 10 -55.86 17.67 -13.35
C ILE A 10 -55.50 16.33 -12.68
N LEU A 11 -54.65 15.54 -13.33
CA LEU A 11 -53.92 14.43 -12.69
C LEU A 11 -52.47 14.86 -12.53
N ILE A 12 -52.17 15.43 -11.36
CA ILE A 12 -50.82 15.76 -10.91
C ILE A 12 -50.10 14.45 -10.61
N PHE A 13 -49.33 13.95 -11.57
CA PHE A 13 -48.33 12.92 -11.35
C PHE A 13 -46.95 13.56 -11.24
N THR A 14 -46.58 14.09 -10.08
CA THR A 14 -45.17 14.24 -9.67
C THR A 14 -45.06 14.29 -8.14
N ASN A 15 -45.30 13.17 -7.47
CA ASN A 15 -44.56 12.91 -6.23
C ASN A 15 -43.17 12.40 -6.62
N ILE A 16 -42.32 13.29 -7.11
CA ILE A 16 -40.88 13.05 -7.08
C ILE A 16 -40.48 13.33 -5.63
N GLY A 17 -40.68 12.33 -4.77
CA GLY A 17 -39.97 12.29 -3.51
C GLY A 17 -38.50 12.25 -3.85
N ALA A 18 -37.81 13.38 -3.74
CA ALA A 18 -36.36 13.38 -3.74
C ALA A 18 -35.95 12.53 -2.53
N ILE A 19 -35.59 11.28 -2.78
CA ILE A 19 -34.85 10.47 -1.82
C ILE A 19 -33.47 11.13 -1.78
N ILE A 20 -33.34 12.16 -0.96
CA ILE A 20 -32.03 12.64 -0.55
C ILE A 20 -31.53 11.55 0.39
N ALA A 21 -30.77 10.61 -0.16
CA ALA A 21 -29.93 9.75 0.64
C ALA A 21 -28.96 10.67 1.39
N GLN A 22 -29.32 11.08 2.60
CA GLN A 22 -28.38 11.65 3.55
C GLN A 22 -27.47 10.48 3.91
N ASN A 23 -26.35 10.37 3.19
CA ASN A 23 -25.23 9.60 3.69
C ASN A 23 -24.85 10.27 5.01
N ASP A 24 -25.30 9.69 6.11
CA ASP A 24 -24.65 9.87 7.40
C ASP A 24 -23.23 9.35 7.21
N VAL A 25 -22.35 10.25 6.76
CA VAL A 25 -20.91 10.06 6.84
C VAL A 25 -20.63 10.07 8.33
N LYS A 26 -20.82 8.91 8.99
CA LYS A 26 -20.15 8.62 10.23
C LYS A 26 -18.72 9.04 9.98
N LYS A 27 -18.26 10.10 10.65
CA LYS A 27 -16.86 10.51 10.67
C LYS A 27 -16.11 9.26 11.10
N TYR A 28 -15.59 8.50 10.14
CA TYR A 28 -14.48 7.62 10.42
C TYR A 28 -13.47 8.53 11.08
N ASP A 29 -13.06 8.23 12.32
CA ASP A 29 -11.83 8.82 12.84
C ASP A 29 -10.80 8.62 11.74
N LYS A 30 -10.37 9.74 11.15
CA LYS A 30 -9.42 9.70 10.05
C LYS A 30 -8.15 9.16 10.68
N TRP A 31 -7.85 7.88 10.46
CA TRP A 31 -6.55 7.31 10.75
C TRP A 31 -5.53 8.04 9.87
N VAL A 32 -5.04 9.19 10.35
CA VAL A 32 -4.06 9.98 9.60
C VAL A 32 -2.74 9.24 9.72
N THR A 33 -2.15 8.90 8.57
CA THR A 33 -0.84 8.26 8.57
C THR A 33 0.20 9.24 9.09
N TYR A 34 0.97 8.83 10.08
CA TYR A 34 2.17 9.55 10.48
C TYR A 34 3.30 9.21 9.51
N TYR A 35 3.90 10.24 8.90
CA TYR A 35 5.12 10.10 8.11
C TYR A 35 6.25 10.86 8.79
N PRO A 36 7.41 10.22 9.03
CA PRO A 36 8.60 10.92 9.49
C PRO A 36 9.05 11.98 8.46
N SER A 37 9.63 13.09 8.92
CA SER A 37 9.99 14.24 8.07
C SER A 37 10.99 13.88 6.95
N ASN A 38 11.76 12.80 7.12
CA ASN A 38 12.70 12.35 6.10
C ASN A 38 12.01 11.90 4.80
N VAL A 39 10.71 11.61 4.76
CA VAL A 39 10.01 11.22 3.51
C VAL A 39 9.81 12.39 2.55
N ASP A 40 9.92 13.64 3.02
CA ASP A 40 9.77 14.81 2.16
C ASP A 40 11.04 15.08 1.33
N LEU A 41 12.20 14.52 1.73
CA LEU A 41 13.43 14.56 0.95
C LEU A 41 13.30 13.75 -0.36
N PRO A 42 13.91 14.18 -1.48
CA PRO A 42 13.86 13.44 -2.75
C PRO A 42 14.41 12.02 -2.61
N PHE A 43 14.08 11.15 -3.56
CA PHE A 43 14.71 9.83 -3.62
C PHE A 43 16.21 9.97 -3.86
N SER A 44 17.00 9.16 -3.16
CA SER A 44 18.40 8.94 -3.47
C SER A 44 18.55 8.11 -4.74
N LYS A 45 19.75 8.11 -5.34
CA LYS A 45 20.08 7.25 -6.49
C LYS A 45 19.82 5.77 -6.20
N SER A 46 20.20 5.28 -5.02
CA SER A 46 20.00 3.89 -4.62
C SER A 46 18.51 3.53 -4.54
N GLU A 47 17.68 4.40 -3.98
CA GLU A 47 16.23 4.18 -3.90
C GLU A 47 15.56 4.21 -5.28
N LEU A 48 16.01 5.09 -6.18
CA LEU A 48 15.55 5.12 -7.56
C LEU A 48 15.92 3.83 -8.30
N ASN A 49 17.15 3.34 -8.15
CA ASN A 49 17.57 2.08 -8.77
C ASN A 49 16.72 0.89 -8.27
N LYS A 50 16.42 0.82 -6.96
CA LYS A 50 15.54 -0.21 -6.38
C LYS A 50 14.12 -0.15 -6.95
N LEU A 51 13.63 1.06 -7.21
CA LEU A 51 12.33 1.31 -7.82
C LEU A 51 12.30 0.94 -9.31
N GLU A 52 13.33 1.33 -10.07
CA GLU A 52 13.49 0.97 -11.48
C GLU A 52 13.55 -0.54 -11.67
N GLU A 53 14.25 -1.26 -10.79
CA GLU A 53 14.34 -2.73 -10.81
C GLU A 53 12.95 -3.40 -10.72
N VAL A 54 12.07 -2.87 -9.87
CA VAL A 54 10.76 -3.48 -9.57
C VAL A 54 9.68 -3.06 -10.57
N TYR A 55 9.64 -1.77 -10.88
CA TYR A 55 8.54 -1.19 -11.66
C TYR A 55 8.87 -1.05 -13.16
N ASP A 56 10.14 -1.07 -13.53
CA ASP A 56 10.63 -0.91 -14.90
C ASP A 56 9.93 0.28 -15.59
N GLN A 57 9.32 0.07 -16.76
CA GLN A 57 8.59 1.08 -17.53
C GLN A 57 7.39 1.68 -16.79
N ASN A 58 6.88 0.99 -15.77
CA ASN A 58 5.72 1.41 -14.97
C ASN A 58 6.11 2.28 -13.75
N LEU A 59 7.38 2.63 -13.60
CA LEU A 59 7.83 3.40 -12.42
C LEU A 59 7.12 4.75 -12.31
N LYS A 60 6.99 5.44 -13.44
CA LYS A 60 6.46 6.80 -13.46
C LYS A 60 4.98 6.83 -13.07
N ASP A 61 4.14 6.06 -13.75
CA ASP A 61 2.68 6.07 -13.60
C ASP A 61 2.21 5.35 -12.32
N GLN A 62 2.97 4.39 -11.79
CA GLN A 62 2.60 3.66 -10.58
C GLN A 62 3.11 4.32 -9.30
N ILE A 63 4.25 5.04 -9.37
CA ILE A 63 4.90 5.63 -8.19
C ILE A 63 5.12 7.12 -8.35
N LEU A 64 5.93 7.57 -9.32
CA LEU A 64 6.47 8.94 -9.33
C LEU A 64 5.40 10.02 -9.57
N ASP A 65 4.35 9.71 -10.33
CA ASP A 65 3.23 10.63 -10.59
C ASP A 65 2.18 10.58 -9.45
N ARG A 66 2.41 9.78 -8.40
CA ARG A 66 1.45 9.56 -7.29
C ARG A 66 2.06 10.01 -5.95
N PRO A 67 1.82 11.25 -5.48
CA PRO A 67 2.46 11.82 -4.31
C PRO A 67 2.34 10.98 -3.03
N ILE A 68 1.19 10.34 -2.81
CA ILE A 68 0.97 9.47 -1.64
C ILE A 68 1.84 8.20 -1.75
N ARG A 69 1.92 7.59 -2.93
CA ARG A 69 2.77 6.41 -3.16
C ARG A 69 4.24 6.73 -2.99
N ILE A 70 4.68 7.93 -3.39
CA ILE A 70 6.04 8.40 -3.12
C ILE A 70 6.32 8.39 -1.62
N LYS A 71 5.42 8.94 -0.79
CA LYS A 71 5.57 8.95 0.67
C LYS A 71 5.56 7.53 1.24
N ASP A 72 4.63 6.68 0.80
CA ASP A 72 4.54 5.28 1.21
C ASP A 72 5.85 4.53 0.98
N ILE A 73 6.42 4.62 -0.23
CA ILE A 73 7.65 3.91 -0.60
C ILE A 73 8.84 4.44 0.18
N LYS A 74 8.99 5.77 0.31
CA LYS A 74 10.08 6.35 1.10
C LYS A 74 10.01 5.90 2.55
N ASP A 75 8.81 5.85 3.12
CA ASP A 75 8.62 5.38 4.48
C ASP A 75 8.99 3.89 4.63
N ILE A 76 8.60 3.05 3.66
CA ILE A 76 9.00 1.64 3.60
C ILE A 76 10.53 1.50 3.59
N LEU A 77 11.20 2.19 2.65
CA LEU A 77 12.63 2.05 2.41
C LEU A 77 13.49 2.66 3.51
N ARG A 78 13.04 3.75 4.15
CA ARG A 78 13.83 4.53 5.12
C ARG A 78 13.55 4.16 6.57
N ASN A 79 12.30 3.84 6.89
CA ASN A 79 11.83 3.85 8.28
C ASN A 79 11.21 2.53 8.74
N ARG A 80 10.77 1.66 7.83
CA ARG A 80 9.95 0.49 8.22
C ARG A 80 10.62 -0.85 8.03
N VAL A 81 11.53 -0.98 7.06
CA VAL A 81 12.28 -2.21 6.81
C VAL A 81 13.61 -2.14 7.56
N TYR A 82 13.85 -3.11 8.42
CA TYR A 82 15.09 -3.26 9.18
C TYR A 82 15.66 -4.65 8.96
N ILE A 83 16.97 -4.73 8.92
CA ILE A 83 17.70 -5.99 8.82
C ILE A 83 18.72 -6.02 9.94
N TYR A 84 18.75 -7.09 10.72
CA TYR A 84 19.76 -7.29 11.74
C TYR A 84 20.08 -8.77 11.90
N GLN A 85 21.27 -9.05 12.43
CA GLN A 85 21.67 -10.40 12.77
C GLN A 85 21.19 -10.73 14.19
N GLU A 86 20.43 -11.79 14.31
CA GLU A 86 19.91 -12.27 15.58
C GLU A 86 20.91 -13.21 16.27
N ASN A 87 21.00 -13.09 17.60
CA ASN A 87 21.96 -13.82 18.42
C ASN A 87 21.40 -15.10 19.04
N ILE A 88 20.07 -15.30 19.00
CA ILE A 88 19.44 -16.53 19.48
C ILE A 88 19.64 -17.69 18.50
N LYS A 89 19.79 -18.90 19.04
CA LYS A 89 20.06 -20.11 18.25
C LYS A 89 18.83 -20.65 17.52
N ASP A 90 17.65 -20.50 18.12
CA ASP A 90 16.42 -21.04 17.55
C ASP A 90 15.61 -19.95 16.86
N LEU A 91 15.52 -20.06 15.54
CA LEU A 91 14.74 -19.20 14.66
C LEU A 91 13.84 -20.05 13.77
N SER A 92 13.51 -21.28 14.20
CA SER A 92 12.75 -22.25 13.40
C SER A 92 11.29 -21.84 13.19
N ASP A 93 10.71 -21.10 14.13
CA ASP A 93 9.32 -20.61 14.06
C ASP A 93 9.14 -19.37 13.15
N ILE A 94 10.24 -18.81 12.62
CA ILE A 94 10.18 -17.61 11.77
C ILE A 94 10.17 -18.04 10.30
N GLY A 95 9.11 -17.64 9.57
CA GLY A 95 8.97 -17.91 8.15
C GLY A 95 10.15 -17.40 7.31
N LEU A 96 10.47 -18.13 6.25
CA LEU A 96 11.66 -17.87 5.44
C LEU A 96 11.41 -16.78 4.40
N LEU A 97 12.47 -16.06 4.03
CA LEU A 97 12.42 -15.09 2.93
C LEU A 97 12.15 -15.78 1.59
N SER A 98 12.69 -16.99 1.38
CA SER A 98 12.44 -17.80 0.18
C SER A 98 10.96 -18.16 -0.02
N GLU A 99 10.18 -18.29 1.07
CA GLU A 99 8.76 -18.58 1.03
C GLU A 99 7.91 -17.37 0.60
N VAL A 100 8.46 -16.15 0.71
CA VAL A 100 7.78 -14.94 0.25
C VAL A 100 7.87 -14.85 -1.25
N ALA A 101 6.72 -14.89 -1.94
CA ALA A 101 6.65 -14.74 -3.39
C ALA A 101 7.29 -13.43 -3.87
N LEU A 102 7.85 -13.42 -5.08
CA LEU A 102 8.37 -12.21 -5.71
C LEU A 102 7.24 -11.32 -6.22
N PHE A 103 7.46 -10.01 -6.21
CA PHE A 103 6.52 -9.01 -6.70
C PHE A 103 6.74 -8.74 -8.20
N GLU A 104 6.26 -9.65 -9.04
CA GLU A 104 6.52 -9.66 -10.50
C GLU A 104 5.42 -9.00 -11.33
N ILE A 105 4.57 -8.16 -10.72
CA ILE A 105 3.40 -7.55 -11.39
C ILE A 105 3.83 -6.63 -12.53
N TYR A 106 4.87 -5.83 -12.32
CA TYR A 106 5.33 -4.82 -13.29
C TYR A 106 6.56 -5.26 -14.07
N ASN A 107 7.44 -6.05 -13.45
CA ASN A 107 8.62 -6.61 -14.09
C ASN A 107 8.65 -8.14 -13.91
N LYS A 108 8.28 -8.87 -14.97
CA LYS A 108 8.29 -10.34 -15.00
C LYS A 108 9.68 -10.97 -15.15
N LYS A 109 10.72 -10.15 -15.34
CA LYS A 109 12.10 -10.60 -15.48
C LYS A 109 12.84 -10.65 -14.13
N ILE A 110 12.16 -10.28 -13.04
CA ILE A 110 12.75 -10.35 -11.70
C ILE A 110 13.10 -11.82 -11.42
N ILE A 111 14.32 -12.03 -10.94
CA ILE A 111 14.82 -13.31 -10.46
C ILE A 111 15.17 -13.09 -9.00
N ARG A 112 14.88 -14.07 -8.12
CA ARG A 112 15.21 -13.98 -6.69
C ARG A 112 16.71 -13.72 -6.52
N PRO A 113 17.12 -12.58 -5.96
CA PRO A 113 18.53 -12.28 -5.77
C PRO A 113 19.09 -13.12 -4.61
N VAL A 114 20.40 -13.36 -4.66
CA VAL A 114 21.13 -13.82 -3.47
C VAL A 114 21.07 -12.70 -2.44
N PHE A 115 20.79 -13.05 -1.18
CA PHE A 115 20.67 -12.06 -0.12
C PHE A 115 22.02 -11.36 0.12
N ASP A 116 21.99 -10.03 0.05
CA ASP A 116 23.07 -9.13 0.47
C ASP A 116 22.45 -8.01 1.31
N ILE A 117 22.89 -7.90 2.56
CA ILE A 117 22.39 -6.91 3.51
C ILE A 117 22.57 -5.47 3.01
N ASN A 118 23.66 -5.18 2.29
CA ASN A 118 23.98 -3.82 1.86
C ASN A 118 23.17 -3.40 0.62
N ASN A 119 22.73 -4.39 -0.17
CA ASN A 119 22.03 -4.17 -1.44
C ASN A 119 20.58 -4.67 -1.43
N PHE A 120 20.06 -5.10 -0.28
CA PHE A 120 18.71 -5.65 -0.18
C PHE A 120 17.65 -4.68 -0.68
N ASN A 121 16.83 -5.14 -1.64
CA ASN A 121 15.68 -4.42 -2.14
C ASN A 121 14.38 -5.09 -1.62
N PRO A 122 13.72 -4.53 -0.58
CA PRO A 122 12.51 -5.14 -0.03
C PRO A 122 11.34 -5.14 -1.01
N LEU A 123 11.35 -4.25 -2.02
CA LEU A 123 10.24 -4.10 -2.96
C LEU A 123 10.16 -5.24 -4.00
N LEU A 124 11.20 -6.07 -4.10
CA LEU A 124 11.20 -7.27 -4.95
C LEU A 124 10.29 -8.38 -4.41
N TYR A 125 9.94 -8.32 -3.12
CA TYR A 125 9.18 -9.35 -2.43
C TYR A 125 7.76 -8.87 -2.19
N ASN A 126 6.79 -9.78 -2.29
CA ASN A 126 5.37 -9.49 -2.09
C ASN A 126 5.02 -9.42 -0.59
N PHE A 127 5.72 -8.57 0.15
CA PHE A 127 5.42 -8.30 1.55
C PHE A 127 4.11 -7.52 1.70
N ASN A 128 3.34 -7.80 2.75
CA ASN A 128 2.17 -6.99 3.06
C ASN A 128 2.58 -5.70 3.80
N PHE A 129 3.15 -4.73 3.08
CA PHE A 129 3.60 -3.46 3.66
C PHE A 129 2.48 -2.63 4.32
N PHE A 130 1.19 -2.97 4.14
CA PHE A 130 0.07 -2.28 4.76
C PHE A 130 -0.56 -3.07 5.92
N SER A 131 0.08 -4.17 6.34
CA SER A 131 -0.31 -4.91 7.53
C SER A 131 -0.29 -4.02 8.76
N LYS A 132 -1.29 -4.20 9.64
CA LYS A 132 -1.34 -3.60 10.98
C LYS A 132 -0.39 -4.29 11.97
N LEU A 133 0.12 -5.47 11.60
CA LEU A 133 1.01 -6.27 12.43
C LEU A 133 2.45 -6.18 11.91
N LYS A 134 3.41 -6.23 12.84
CA LYS A 134 4.82 -6.41 12.52
C LYS A 134 5.01 -7.75 11.81
N GLN A 135 5.75 -7.74 10.72
CA GLN A 135 6.15 -8.96 10.01
C GLN A 135 7.66 -9.17 10.20
N THR A 136 8.05 -10.43 10.38
CA THR A 136 9.44 -10.83 10.51
C THR A 136 9.68 -12.03 9.60
N TYR A 137 10.74 -11.97 8.81
CA TYR A 137 11.18 -13.05 7.93
C TYR A 137 12.63 -13.37 8.19
N ARG A 138 12.97 -14.64 8.19
CA ARG A 138 14.34 -15.11 8.32
C ARG A 138 14.96 -15.27 6.94
N VAL A 139 16.17 -14.76 6.77
CA VAL A 139 16.97 -15.03 5.57
C VAL A 139 17.48 -16.46 5.63
N ASP A 140 17.19 -17.22 4.57
CA ASP A 140 17.55 -18.62 4.41
C ASP A 140 19.01 -18.91 4.79
N ASN A 141 19.22 -19.98 5.56
CA ASN A 141 20.53 -20.46 6.01
C ASN A 141 21.39 -19.43 6.77
N THR A 142 20.79 -18.36 7.28
CA THR A 142 21.48 -17.36 8.11
C THR A 142 20.70 -17.05 9.39
N ASN A 143 21.26 -16.19 10.23
CA ASN A 143 20.58 -15.61 11.38
C ASN A 143 20.12 -14.16 11.12
N TYR A 144 20.10 -13.71 9.86
CA TYR A 144 19.56 -12.40 9.53
C TYR A 144 18.04 -12.43 9.55
N LEU A 145 17.46 -11.44 10.21
CA LEU A 145 16.03 -11.20 10.24
C LEU A 145 15.70 -9.91 9.50
N ILE A 146 14.69 -9.96 8.64
CA ILE A 146 14.07 -8.81 7.99
C ILE A 146 12.79 -8.50 8.76
N VAL A 147 12.72 -7.33 9.37
CA VAL A 147 11.57 -6.86 10.13
C VAL A 147 10.91 -5.71 9.40
N ILE A 148 9.59 -5.81 9.21
CA ILE A 148 8.75 -4.78 8.62
C ILE A 148 7.79 -4.28 9.70
N LYS A 149 8.02 -3.05 10.17
CA LYS A 149 7.14 -2.41 11.15
C LYS A 149 5.80 -2.04 10.48
N PRO A 150 4.67 -2.11 11.21
CA PRO A 150 3.43 -1.51 10.71
C PRO A 150 3.59 -0.01 10.59
N ARG A 151 2.67 0.61 9.85
CA ARG A 151 2.59 2.06 9.74
C ARG A 151 2.15 2.68 11.06
N GLU A 152 2.77 3.80 11.42
CA GLU A 152 2.33 4.61 12.55
C GLU A 152 1.10 5.45 12.15
N LEU A 153 0.12 5.49 13.03
CA LEU A 153 -1.11 6.25 12.87
C LEU A 153 -1.10 7.36 13.92
N GLN A 154 -1.50 8.57 13.52
CA GLN A 154 -1.67 9.72 14.42
C GLN A 154 -2.90 9.57 15.30
#